data_AF-A0A442LUZ6-F1
#
_entry.id   AF-A0A442LUZ6-F1
#
_cell.length_a   1.000
_cell.length_b   1.000
_cell.length_c   1.000
_cell.angle_alpha   90.00
_cell.angle_beta   90.00
_cell.angle_gamma   90.00
#
_symmetry.space_group_name_H-M   'P 1'
#
loop_
_entity.id
_entity.type
_entity.pdbx_description
1 polymer ?
#
loop_
_entity_poly.entity_id
_entity_poly.type
_entity_poly.pdbx_seq_one_letter_code
_entity_poly.pdbx_strand_id
1 'polypeptide(L)' 'YCGGSETPRPANIPGDDLDGVHDAMPYLVQQNKRIGGEPIQSVAWPSPPIVAGGQHVVVVGGGDTASDCVGTAF' A
#
# COMPACT_ATOMS: atom_id res chain seq x y z
N TYR A 1 -16.68 -0.78 20.64
CA TYR A 1 -15.26 -0.94 20.28
C TYR A 1 -15.15 -0.71 18.79
N CYS A 2 -14.22 0.14 18.34
CA CYS A 2 -14.12 0.61 16.94
C CYS A 2 -12.66 0.63 16.43
N GLY A 3 -11.83 -0.30 16.92
CA GLY A 3 -10.38 -0.31 16.65
C GLY A 3 -9.95 -0.70 15.24
N GLY A 4 -10.87 -1.06 14.33
CA GLY A 4 -10.52 -1.40 12.94
C GLY A 4 -9.62 -2.64 12.81
N SER A 5 -8.85 -2.69 11.72
CA SER A 5 -7.87 -3.74 11.44
C SER A 5 -6.60 -3.10 10.85
N GLU A 6 -5.52 -3.16 11.62
CA GLU A 6 -4.22 -2.55 11.29
C GLU A 6 -3.14 -3.59 10.98
N THR A 7 -3.51 -4.85 10.76
CA THR A 7 -2.54 -5.89 10.45
C THR A 7 -2.88 -6.52 9.12
N PRO A 8 -2.02 -6.40 8.10
CA PRO A 8 -2.22 -7.04 6.80
C PRO A 8 -2.29 -8.55 6.95
N ARG A 9 -2.99 -9.20 6.03
CA ARG A 9 -2.95 -10.67 5.95
C ARG A 9 -1.61 -11.07 5.32
N PRO A 10 -0.83 -11.98 5.93
CA PRO A 10 0.42 -12.44 5.34
C PRO A 10 0.16 -13.15 4.01
N ALA A 11 0.95 -12.82 2.98
CA ALA A 11 0.85 -13.44 1.66
C ALA A 11 1.30 -14.91 1.69
N ASN A 12 2.31 -15.25 2.51
CA ASN A 12 2.86 -16.61 2.67
C ASN A 12 3.24 -17.25 1.32
N ILE A 13 3.82 -16.45 0.43
CA ILE A 13 4.32 -16.89 -0.87
C ILE A 13 5.82 -16.65 -0.95
N PRO A 14 6.59 -17.49 -1.67
CA PRO A 14 8.01 -17.24 -1.87
C PRO A 14 8.27 -15.86 -2.48
N GLY A 15 9.19 -15.11 -1.88
CA GLY A 15 9.58 -13.77 -2.35
C GLY A 15 8.65 -12.64 -1.91
N ASP A 16 7.85 -12.84 -0.86
CA ASP A 16 7.05 -11.77 -0.23
C ASP A 16 7.90 -10.72 0.52
N ASP A 17 9.20 -10.98 0.67
CA ASP A 17 10.22 -10.12 1.26
C ASP A 17 11.08 -9.37 0.21
N LEU A 18 10.86 -9.61 -1.08
CA LEU A 18 11.62 -8.96 -2.15
C LEU A 18 11.31 -7.46 -2.25
N ASP A 19 12.31 -6.69 -2.67
CA ASP A 19 12.11 -5.27 -2.94
C ASP A 19 11.07 -5.05 -4.05
N GLY A 20 10.20 -4.06 -3.85
CA GLY A 20 9.03 -3.80 -4.70
C GLY A 20 7.76 -4.59 -4.34
N VAL A 21 7.82 -5.55 -3.41
CA VAL A 21 6.63 -6.18 -2.84
C VAL A 21 6.16 -5.40 -1.61
N HIS A 22 4.93 -4.91 -1.65
CA HIS A 22 4.39 -4.03 -0.62
C HIS A 22 2.96 -4.42 -0.24
N ASP A 23 2.65 -4.32 1.05
CA ASP A 23 1.26 -4.34 1.52
C ASP A 23 0.51 -3.09 1.04
N ALA A 24 -0.81 -3.22 0.88
CA ALA A 24 -1.65 -2.15 0.37
C ALA A 24 -1.68 -0.90 1.26
N MET A 25 -1.73 -1.07 2.59
CA MET A 25 -1.90 0.06 3.52
C MET A 25 -0.73 1.05 3.52
N PRO A 26 0.56 0.62 3.59
CA PRO A 26 1.69 1.52 3.40
C PRO A 26 1.65 2.33 2.10
N TYR A 27 1.17 1.73 1.01
CA TYR A 27 1.06 2.40 -0.29
C TYR A 27 -0.08 3.44 -0.33
N LEU A 28 -1.30 3.03 0.02
CA LEU A 28 -2.48 3.89 -0.04
C LEU A 28 -2.42 5.05 0.96
N VAL A 29 -1.86 4.82 2.15
CA VAL A 29 -1.68 5.88 3.15
C VAL A 29 -0.73 6.96 2.64
N GLN A 30 0.39 6.57 2.01
CA GLN A 30 1.31 7.53 1.40
C GLN A 30 0.62 8.32 0.29
N GLN A 31 -0.20 7.68 -0.55
CA GLN A 31 -0.93 8.38 -1.60
C GLN A 31 -1.90 9.41 -1.03
N ASN A 32 -2.72 9.03 -0.06
CA ASN A 32 -3.69 9.94 0.56
C ASN A 32 -2.98 11.16 1.17
N LYS A 33 -1.82 10.93 1.81
CA LYS A 33 -0.99 12.01 2.36
C LYS A 33 -0.41 12.92 1.29
N ARG A 34 0.06 12.38 0.15
CA ARG A 34 0.51 13.19 -1.01
C ARG A 34 -0.61 14.10 -1.52
N ILE A 35 -1.81 13.55 -1.69
CA ILE A 35 -2.99 14.30 -2.14
C ILE A 35 -3.36 15.39 -1.12
N GLY A 36 -3.28 15.07 0.17
CA GLY A 36 -3.53 16.03 1.26
C GLY A 36 -2.44 17.08 1.47
N GLY A 37 -1.29 16.98 0.77
CA GLY A 37 -0.14 17.86 0.99
C GLY A 37 0.57 17.64 2.33
N GLU A 38 0.41 16.45 2.93
CA GLU A 38 1.02 16.06 4.19
C GLU A 38 2.38 15.38 4.00
N PRO A 39 3.25 15.37 5.04
CA PRO A 39 4.38 14.45 5.08
C PRO A 39 3.92 13.00 4.92
N ILE A 40 4.56 12.26 4.00
CA ILE A 40 4.17 10.89 3.62
C ILE A 40 4.44 9.84 4.70
N GLN A 41 5.27 10.18 5.69
CA GLN A 41 5.62 9.28 6.79
C GLN A 41 4.37 8.98 7.64
N SER A 42 4.18 7.71 7.97
CA SER A 42 3.12 7.23 8.84
C SER A 42 3.72 6.51 10.05
N VAL A 43 3.22 6.83 11.24
CA VAL A 43 3.60 6.14 12.47
C VAL A 43 2.96 4.75 12.58
N ALA A 44 1.76 4.58 12.01
CA ALA A 44 1.06 3.29 11.99
C ALA A 44 1.60 2.36 10.89
N TRP A 45 2.09 2.94 9.79
CA TRP A 45 2.53 2.22 8.59
C TRP A 45 3.89 2.74 8.12
N PRO A 46 4.98 2.51 8.88
CA PRO A 46 6.30 2.99 8.52
C PRO A 46 6.81 2.25 7.27
N SER A 47 7.12 2.99 6.22
CA SER A 47 7.66 2.45 4.97
C SER A 47 8.49 3.51 4.24
N PRO A 48 9.52 3.11 3.47
CA PRO A 48 10.11 3.96 2.44
C PRO A 48 9.05 4.48 1.45
N PRO A 49 9.36 5.56 0.69
CA PRO A 49 8.48 6.06 -0.35
C PRO A 49 8.14 4.99 -1.40
N ILE A 50 6.85 4.70 -1.57
CA ILE A 50 6.34 3.78 -2.60
C ILE A 50 5.74 4.64 -3.72
N VAL A 51 6.25 4.49 -4.94
CA VAL A 51 5.78 5.19 -6.14
C VAL A 51 5.59 4.18 -7.27
N ALA A 52 4.44 4.22 -7.94
CA ALA A 52 4.09 3.26 -9.00
C ALA A 52 4.21 3.84 -10.42
N GLY A 53 4.35 5.17 -10.55
CA GLY A 53 4.34 5.86 -11.82
C GLY A 53 5.41 5.35 -12.79
N GLY A 54 4.99 4.99 -14.00
CA GLY A 54 5.87 4.48 -15.06
C GLY A 54 6.32 3.02 -14.87
N GLN A 55 5.80 2.31 -13.87
CA GLN A 55 6.11 0.89 -13.63
C GLN A 55 5.00 -0.03 -14.14
N HIS A 56 5.36 -1.30 -14.38
CA HIS A 56 4.39 -2.35 -14.64
C HIS A 56 3.96 -2.99 -13.33
N VAL A 57 2.79 -2.60 -12.83
CA VAL A 57 2.31 -2.94 -11.49
C VAL A 57 1.38 -4.17 -11.53
N VAL A 58 1.56 -5.07 -10.56
CA VAL A 58 0.66 -6.20 -10.32
C VAL A 58 0.07 -6.05 -8.93
N VAL A 59 -1.27 -6.07 -8.84
CA VAL A 59 -2.00 -6.07 -7.56
C VAL A 59 -2.49 -7.48 -7.27
N VAL A 60 -2.10 -8.02 -6.11
CA VAL A 60 -2.49 -9.36 -5.67
C VAL A 60 -3.60 -9.24 -4.64
N GLY A 61 -4.79 -9.75 -4.97
CA GLY A 61 -5.99 -9.64 -4.14
C GLY A 61 -7.20 -9.17 -4.94
N GLY A 62 -8.28 -8.83 -4.25
CA GLY A 62 -9.51 -8.34 -4.86
C GLY A 62 -10.30 -7.45 -3.90
N GLY A 63 -11.46 -6.97 -4.35
CA GLY A 63 -12.30 -6.05 -3.57
C GLY A 63 -11.87 -4.59 -3.70
N ASP A 64 -12.44 -3.75 -2.83
CA ASP A 64 -12.30 -2.29 -2.87
C ASP A 64 -10.84 -1.83 -2.75
N THR A 65 -10.11 -2.36 -1.75
CA THR A 65 -8.69 -2.05 -1.55
C THR A 65 -7.83 -2.39 -2.77
N ALA A 66 -8.14 -3.49 -3.47
CA ALA A 66 -7.42 -3.83 -4.70
C ALA A 66 -7.75 -2.85 -5.84
N SER A 67 -9.02 -2.45 -5.96
CA SER A 67 -9.46 -1.43 -6.91
C SER A 67 -8.77 -0.08 -6.65
N ASP A 68 -8.66 0.32 -5.38
CA ASP A 68 -7.95 1.55 -4.98
C ASP A 68 -6.46 1.49 -5.33
N CYS A 69 -5.80 0.35 -5.10
CA CYS A 69 -4.40 0.18 -5.48
C CYS A 69 -4.20 0.31 -6.98
N VAL A 70 -5.10 -0.30 -7.79
CA VAL A 70 -5.07 -0.18 -9.24
C VAL A 70 -5.31 1.28 -9.66
N GLY A 71 -6.33 1.94 -9.13
CA GLY A 71 -6.64 3.33 -9.45
C GLY A 71 -5.54 4.32 -9.05
N THR A 72 -4.80 4.00 -7.98
CA THR A 72 -3.67 4.80 -7.50
C THR A 72 -2.39 4.59 -8.31
N ALA A 73 -2.24 3.44 -8.98
CA ALA A 73 -1.03 3.08 -9.70
C ALA A 73 -0.85 3.82 -11.05
N PHE A 74 -1.89 4.51 -11.53
CA PHE A 74 -1.89 5.25 -12.79
C PHE A 74 -1.59 6.74 -12.63
#